data_AF-A0A2N3RJQ4-F1
#
_entry.id   AF-A0A2N3RJQ4-F1
#
_cell.length_a   1.000
_cell.length_b   1.000
_cell.length_c   1.000
_cell.angle_alpha   90.00
_cell.angle_beta   90.00
_cell.angle_gamma   90.00
#
_symmetry.space_group_name_H-M   'P 1'
#
loop_
_entity.id
_entity.type
_entity.pdbx_description
1 polymer ?
#
loop_
_entity_poly.entity_id
_entity_poly.type
_entity_poly.pdbx_seq_one_letter_code
_entity_poly.pdbx_strand_id
1 'polypeptide(L)'
;MANISRRRTGELTRALFHILKTQPEGMRAADALAALEKQVVLTEYEAGDYETGGRRFEKIVRFSTVAPVKAGWLVKDKGIWTLTPEGEAALDAYPDPEQFIRAVGQLYKKWKSAQPVADEVDDPEGELIEESASITLEEAEEMAWAEIEAYLAAMPPYDFQELVASLLRAMGYHVAWVAPPGKDGGTDIIAYNDPLGTRPPRIKVQVKRNANSPRIDVTGLRSFMAVLGEGDVGLYVALSGFTKDADFEARQSHRRINLIDARKLVELWTTHYSQLEDTARARLPLKPVWFLAGKE
;
A
#
# COMPACT_ATOMS: atom_id res chain seq x y z
N MET A 1 10.97 26.56 -2.11
CA MET A 1 12.15 25.72 -2.41
C MET A 1 13.44 26.52 -2.73
N ALA A 2 13.61 27.76 -2.25
CA ALA A 2 14.67 28.69 -2.72
C ALA A 2 16.14 28.27 -2.45
N ASN A 3 16.39 27.18 -1.71
CA ASN A 3 17.73 26.81 -1.23
C ASN A 3 18.29 25.49 -1.80
N ILE A 4 17.63 24.85 -2.78
CA ILE A 4 18.13 23.62 -3.41
C ILE A 4 18.23 23.78 -4.91
N SER A 5 19.42 23.48 -5.45
CA SER A 5 19.69 23.56 -6.88
C SER A 5 19.03 22.41 -7.63
N ARG A 6 18.71 22.62 -8.92
CA ARG A 6 18.19 21.55 -9.80
C ARG A 6 19.13 20.34 -9.86
N ARG A 7 20.45 20.60 -9.84
CA ARG A 7 21.47 19.55 -9.74
C ARG A 7 21.29 18.72 -8.49
N ARG A 8 21.18 19.36 -7.32
CA ARG A 8 21.00 18.67 -6.04
C ARG A 8 19.67 17.89 -5.98
N THR A 9 18.58 18.46 -6.47
CA THR A 9 17.31 17.74 -6.64
C THR A 9 17.48 16.49 -7.50
N GLY A 10 18.24 16.59 -8.59
CA GLY A 10 18.55 15.46 -9.46
C GLY A 10 19.41 14.40 -8.80
N GLU A 11 20.41 14.79 -8.02
CA GLU A 11 21.25 13.87 -7.25
C GLU A 11 20.41 13.06 -6.26
N LEU A 12 19.58 13.74 -5.46
CA LEU A 12 18.71 13.09 -4.47
C LEU A 12 17.69 12.16 -5.14
N THR A 13 17.01 12.63 -6.19
CA THR A 13 15.96 11.85 -6.88
C THR A 13 16.55 10.62 -7.57
N ARG A 14 17.74 10.74 -8.18
CA ARG A 14 18.40 9.61 -8.83
C ARG A 14 18.96 8.60 -7.83
N ALA A 15 19.54 9.07 -6.73
CA ALA A 15 19.97 8.18 -5.65
C ALA A 15 18.78 7.39 -5.07
N LEU A 16 17.62 8.05 -4.88
CA LEU A 16 16.38 7.38 -4.50
C LEU A 16 15.97 6.32 -5.54
N PHE A 17 16.03 6.63 -6.83
CA PHE A 17 15.70 5.69 -7.90
C PHE A 17 16.62 4.46 -7.89
N HIS A 18 17.93 4.64 -7.66
CA HIS A 18 18.85 3.52 -7.49
C HIS A 18 18.49 2.64 -6.29
N ILE A 19 18.06 3.23 -5.18
CA ILE A 19 17.57 2.49 -4.00
C ILE A 19 16.32 1.68 -4.36
N LEU A 20 15.31 2.31 -4.97
CA LEU A 20 14.06 1.65 -5.33
C LEU A 20 14.25 0.56 -6.40
N LYS A 21 15.20 0.73 -7.32
CA LYS A 21 15.57 -0.30 -8.32
C LYS A 21 16.01 -1.62 -7.67
N THR A 22 16.54 -1.60 -6.44
CA THR A 22 16.90 -2.83 -5.71
C THR A 22 15.70 -3.58 -5.13
N GLN A 23 14.52 -2.95 -5.08
CA GLN A 23 13.27 -3.52 -4.57
C GLN A 23 12.13 -3.33 -5.58
N PRO A 24 12.04 -4.19 -6.63
CA PRO A 24 11.06 -4.03 -7.71
C PRO A 24 9.61 -4.23 -7.27
N GLU A 25 9.35 -4.79 -6.09
CA GLU A 25 8.01 -4.86 -5.49
C GLU A 25 7.61 -3.57 -4.75
N GLY A 26 8.50 -2.57 -4.72
CA GLY A 26 8.35 -1.33 -3.98
C GLY A 26 8.99 -1.36 -2.59
N MET A 27 9.19 -0.18 -2.02
CA MET A 27 9.79 0.04 -0.70
C MET A 27 8.90 0.98 0.12
N ARG A 28 8.84 0.82 1.45
CA ARG A 28 8.17 1.84 2.30
C ARG A 28 8.90 3.17 2.13
N ALA A 29 8.16 4.26 2.00
CA ALA A 29 8.74 5.59 1.83
C ALA A 29 9.72 5.92 2.98
N ALA A 30 9.34 5.60 4.22
CA ALA A 30 10.22 5.77 5.39
C ALA A 30 11.55 5.00 5.24
N ASP A 31 11.51 3.75 4.77
CA ASP A 31 12.72 2.95 4.54
C ASP A 31 13.56 3.50 3.38
N ALA A 32 12.91 3.95 2.31
CA ALA A 32 13.57 4.56 1.15
C ALA A 32 14.26 5.88 1.52
N LEU A 33 13.59 6.73 2.29
CA LEU A 33 14.14 7.99 2.81
C LEU A 33 15.31 7.74 3.77
N ALA A 34 15.18 6.78 4.70
CA ALA A 34 16.25 6.41 5.61
C ALA A 34 17.45 5.78 4.89
N ALA A 35 17.22 4.98 3.84
CA ALA A 35 18.27 4.43 2.99
C ALA A 35 18.97 5.53 2.19
N LEU A 36 18.20 6.49 1.66
CA LEU A 36 18.73 7.62 0.90
C LEU A 36 19.62 8.51 1.77
N GLU A 37 19.16 8.84 2.98
CA GLU A 37 19.94 9.63 3.93
C GLU A 37 21.31 9.02 4.21
N LYS A 38 21.38 7.69 4.37
CA LYS A 38 22.65 6.98 4.61
C LYS A 38 23.61 7.02 3.41
N GLN A 39 23.12 7.32 2.21
CA GLN A 39 23.90 7.34 0.97
C GLN A 39 24.33 8.75 0.54
N VAL A 40 23.82 9.80 1.19
CA VAL A 40 24.11 11.19 0.82
C VAL A 40 24.67 11.99 1.99
N VAL A 41 25.53 12.95 1.71
CA VAL A 41 25.95 13.94 2.70
C VAL A 41 24.94 15.08 2.67
N LEU A 42 24.26 15.32 3.78
CA LEU A 42 23.29 16.42 3.91
C LEU A 42 24.01 17.76 4.09
N THR A 43 23.49 18.79 3.44
CA THR A 43 23.84 20.18 3.77
C THR A 43 23.25 20.58 5.12
N GLU A 44 23.79 21.63 5.74
CA GLU A 44 23.22 22.21 6.98
C GLU A 44 21.75 22.59 6.81
N TYR A 45 21.38 23.12 5.64
CA TYR A 45 19.99 23.42 5.33
C TYR A 45 19.12 22.16 5.29
N GLU A 46 19.53 21.12 4.57
CA GLU A 46 18.80 19.85 4.43
C GLU A 46 18.64 19.12 5.77
N ALA A 47 19.64 19.20 6.65
CA ALA A 47 19.64 18.53 7.94
C ALA A 47 18.67 19.15 8.98
N GLY A 48 18.21 20.38 8.77
CA GLY A 48 17.29 21.08 9.68
C GLY A 48 15.81 20.77 9.46
N ASP A 49 14.95 21.55 10.12
CA ASP A 49 13.48 21.38 10.14
C ASP A 49 12.74 22.57 9.53
N TYR A 50 11.56 22.32 8.97
CA TYR A 50 10.65 23.42 8.58
C TYR A 50 9.95 24.00 9.81
N GLU A 51 9.64 25.30 9.79
CA GLU A 51 8.91 25.97 10.88
C GLU A 51 7.50 25.38 11.09
N THR A 52 6.90 24.87 10.01
CA THR A 52 5.63 24.15 10.01
C THR A 52 5.73 22.74 10.61
N GLY A 53 6.90 22.33 11.10
CA GLY A 53 7.20 20.98 11.54
C GLY A 53 7.63 20.05 10.41
N GLY A 54 8.36 19.00 10.80
CA GLY A 54 8.91 17.98 9.90
C GLY A 54 10.30 18.33 9.36
N ARG A 55 11.09 17.28 9.15
CA ARG A 55 12.48 17.39 8.73
C ARG A 55 12.57 17.86 7.28
N ARG A 56 13.45 18.82 6.98
CA ARG A 56 13.53 19.41 5.63
C ARG A 56 13.91 18.37 4.59
N PHE A 57 14.93 17.57 4.87
CA PHE A 57 15.40 16.53 3.95
C PHE A 57 14.27 15.64 3.41
N GLU A 58 13.44 15.09 4.31
CA GLU A 58 12.34 14.20 3.92
C GLU A 58 11.32 14.93 3.04
N LYS A 59 10.87 16.11 3.46
CA LYS A 59 9.95 16.91 2.67
C LYS A 59 10.54 17.27 1.30
N ILE A 60 11.80 17.70 1.23
CA ILE A 60 12.49 18.02 -0.03
C ILE A 60 12.44 16.83 -0.99
N VAL A 61 12.73 15.62 -0.52
CA VAL A 61 12.71 14.42 -1.34
C VAL A 61 11.27 14.07 -1.74
N ARG A 62 10.30 14.19 -0.83
CA ARG A 62 8.88 13.99 -1.16
C ARG A 62 8.41 14.96 -2.24
N PHE A 63 8.71 16.25 -2.12
CA PHE A 63 8.45 17.25 -3.17
C PHE A 63 9.13 16.88 -4.49
N SER A 64 10.41 16.47 -4.46
CA SER A 64 11.14 16.13 -5.69
C SER A 64 10.59 14.91 -6.43
N THR A 65 9.79 14.08 -5.75
CA THR A 65 9.12 12.91 -6.35
C THR A 65 7.76 13.21 -6.98
N VAL A 66 7.17 14.41 -6.79
CA VAL A 66 5.89 14.78 -7.40
C VAL A 66 5.96 14.71 -8.92
N ALA A 67 6.96 15.36 -9.52
CA ALA A 67 7.14 15.33 -10.98
C ALA A 67 7.39 13.91 -11.52
N PRO A 68 8.28 13.09 -10.93
CA PRO A 68 8.40 11.67 -11.26
C PRO A 68 7.10 10.87 -11.21
N VAL A 69 6.22 11.12 -10.23
CA VAL A 69 4.92 10.45 -10.15
C VAL A 69 4.03 10.84 -11.34
N LYS A 70 3.86 12.14 -11.58
CA LYS A 70 3.02 12.63 -12.69
C LYS A 70 3.61 12.28 -14.08
N ALA A 71 4.92 12.09 -14.17
CA ALA A 71 5.61 11.61 -15.36
C ALA A 71 5.48 10.09 -15.60
N GLY A 72 4.90 9.35 -14.65
CA GLY A 72 4.79 7.89 -14.70
C GLY A 72 6.12 7.17 -14.45
N TRP A 73 7.12 7.84 -13.85
CA TRP A 73 8.41 7.24 -13.52
C TRP A 73 8.42 6.58 -12.14
N LEU A 74 7.58 7.07 -11.23
CA LEU A 74 7.43 6.55 -9.88
C LEU A 74 5.95 6.32 -9.58
N VAL A 75 5.63 5.24 -8.88
CA VAL A 75 4.30 5.04 -8.31
C VAL A 75 4.40 5.16 -6.79
N LYS A 76 3.52 5.95 -6.19
CA LYS A 76 3.30 6.01 -4.75
C LYS A 76 1.92 5.44 -4.46
N ASP A 77 1.86 4.37 -3.67
CA ASP A 77 0.60 3.76 -3.27
C ASP A 77 0.64 3.40 -1.78
N LYS A 78 -0.15 4.13 -0.98
CA LYS A 78 -0.31 3.92 0.47
C LYS A 78 1.03 3.74 1.17
N GLY A 79 1.94 4.69 0.96
CA GLY A 79 3.26 4.69 1.57
C GLY A 79 4.31 3.75 0.95
N ILE A 80 3.97 3.02 -0.11
CA ILE A 80 4.94 2.21 -0.87
C ILE A 80 5.33 2.96 -2.13
N TRP A 81 6.62 3.20 -2.29
CA TRP A 81 7.22 3.83 -3.46
C TRP A 81 7.80 2.75 -4.36
N THR A 82 7.36 2.72 -5.61
CA THR A 82 7.77 1.71 -6.60
C THR A 82 8.31 2.39 -7.83
N LEU A 83 9.52 2.01 -8.23
CA LEU A 83 10.11 2.46 -9.49
C LEU A 83 9.43 1.72 -10.65
N THR A 84 9.02 2.47 -11.68
CA THR A 84 8.40 1.90 -12.88
C THR A 84 9.46 1.49 -13.91
N PRO A 85 9.12 0.64 -14.89
CA PRO A 85 10.01 0.37 -16.02
C PRO A 85 10.46 1.63 -16.76
N GLU A 86 9.57 2.62 -16.91
CA GLU A 86 9.85 3.91 -17.54
C GLU A 86 10.84 4.73 -16.70
N GLY A 87 10.67 4.74 -15.38
CA GLY A 87 11.58 5.40 -14.45
C GLY A 87 12.96 4.75 -14.40
N GLU A 88 13.01 3.42 -14.50
CA GLU A 88 14.27 2.67 -14.63
C GLU A 88 14.98 3.01 -15.95
N ALA A 89 14.26 3.00 -17.07
CA ALA A 89 14.82 3.40 -18.36
C ALA A 89 15.32 4.86 -18.37
N ALA A 90 14.61 5.76 -17.68
CA ALA A 90 15.03 7.15 -17.52
C ALA A 90 16.32 7.29 -16.68
N LEU A 91 16.50 6.45 -15.66
CA LEU A 91 17.70 6.43 -14.82
C LEU A 91 18.96 6.11 -15.64
N ASP A 92 18.83 5.20 -16.61
CA ASP A 92 19.90 4.81 -17.53
C ASP A 92 20.10 5.84 -18.65
N ALA A 93 19.02 6.43 -19.17
CA ALA A 93 19.07 7.40 -20.28
C ALA A 93 19.65 8.77 -19.89
N TYR A 94 19.47 9.20 -18.64
CA TYR A 94 19.91 10.52 -18.16
C TYR A 94 20.91 10.41 -17.00
N PRO A 95 22.20 10.11 -17.29
CA PRO A 95 23.24 9.96 -16.28
C PRO A 95 23.72 11.27 -15.66
N ASP A 96 23.29 12.42 -16.17
CA ASP A 96 23.52 13.73 -15.55
C ASP A 96 22.30 14.16 -14.71
N PRO A 97 22.48 14.54 -13.43
CA PRO A 97 21.39 14.94 -12.54
C PRO A 97 20.51 16.09 -13.06
N GLU A 98 21.10 17.10 -13.71
CA GLU A 98 20.33 18.24 -14.23
C GLU A 98 19.53 17.84 -15.47
N GLN A 99 20.10 17.03 -16.36
CA GLN A 99 19.39 16.48 -17.51
C GLN A 99 18.22 15.60 -17.07
N PHE A 100 18.41 14.78 -16.03
CA PHE A 100 17.36 13.93 -15.47
C PHE A 100 16.16 14.76 -14.96
N ILE A 101 16.40 15.80 -14.16
CA ILE A 101 15.33 16.68 -13.67
C ILE A 101 14.70 17.50 -14.79
N ARG A 102 15.49 17.90 -15.79
CA ARG A 102 14.95 18.58 -16.97
C ARG A 102 14.00 17.67 -17.76
N ALA A 103 14.36 16.40 -17.94
CA ALA A 103 13.53 15.43 -18.64
C ALA A 103 12.21 15.17 -17.90
N VAL A 104 12.25 14.93 -16.58
CA VAL A 104 11.02 14.72 -15.81
C VAL A 104 10.14 15.98 -15.77
N GLY A 105 10.76 17.17 -15.68
CA GLY A 105 10.04 18.44 -15.71
C GLY A 105 9.32 18.70 -17.05
N GLN A 106 9.85 18.21 -18.17
CA GLN A 106 9.14 18.28 -19.46
C GLN A 106 7.91 17.39 -19.49
N LEU A 107 7.98 16.19 -18.91
CA LEU A 107 6.84 15.27 -18.80
C LEU A 107 5.77 15.83 -17.87
N TYR A 108 6.17 16.38 -16.72
CA TYR A 108 5.26 17.08 -15.81
C TYR A 108 4.50 18.21 -16.51
N LYS A 109 5.19 19.06 -17.28
CA LYS A 109 4.54 20.13 -18.06
C LYS A 109 3.54 19.60 -19.09
N LYS A 110 3.88 18.51 -19.78
CA LYS A 110 2.95 17.85 -20.73
C LYS A 110 1.71 17.34 -20.01
N TRP A 111 1.88 16.68 -18.86
CA TRP A 111 0.77 16.24 -18.01
C TRP A 111 -0.11 17.40 -17.58
N LYS A 112 0.49 18.48 -17.05
CA LYS A 112 -0.23 19.69 -16.62
C LYS A 112 -1.02 20.33 -17.77
N SER A 113 -0.44 20.42 -18.97
CA SER A 113 -1.11 20.99 -20.15
C SER A 113 -2.28 20.17 -20.69
N ALA A 114 -2.37 18.89 -20.31
CA ALA A 114 -3.44 18.00 -20.74
C ALA A 114 -4.64 18.00 -19.77
N GLN A 115 -4.57 18.70 -18.64
CA GLN A 115 -5.66 18.76 -17.67
C GLN A 115 -6.77 19.76 -18.11
N PRO A 116 -8.06 19.43 -17.86
CA PRO A 116 -9.20 20.22 -18.33
C PRO A 116 -9.38 21.58 -17.66
N VAL A 117 -8.65 21.87 -16.56
CA VAL A 117 -8.68 23.16 -15.83
C VAL A 117 -7.30 23.83 -15.88
N ALA A 118 -6.65 23.83 -17.04
CA ALA A 118 -5.46 24.64 -17.27
C ALA A 118 -5.85 26.13 -17.45
N ASP A 119 -6.63 26.69 -16.52
CA ASP A 119 -6.91 28.12 -16.47
C ASP A 119 -5.71 28.85 -15.85
N GLU A 120 -4.87 29.41 -16.74
CA GLU A 120 -4.16 30.70 -16.73
C GLU A 120 -3.69 31.38 -15.42
N VAL A 121 -3.55 30.67 -14.30
CA VAL A 121 -2.80 31.17 -13.15
C VAL A 121 -1.66 30.19 -12.87
N ASP A 122 -0.49 30.51 -13.43
CA ASP A 122 0.78 30.00 -12.93
C ASP A 122 0.96 30.63 -11.54
N ASP A 123 0.24 30.11 -10.54
CA ASP A 123 0.27 30.52 -9.13
C ASP A 123 1.22 29.56 -8.40
N PRO A 124 2.51 29.94 -8.25
CA PRO A 124 3.49 29.08 -7.60
C PRO A 124 3.17 28.90 -6.12
N GLU A 125 2.43 29.82 -5.51
CA GLU A 125 2.07 29.77 -4.09
C GLU A 125 0.95 28.75 -3.87
N GLY A 126 -0.08 28.78 -4.72
CA GLY A 126 -1.14 27.76 -4.75
C GLY A 126 -0.61 26.35 -4.99
N GLU A 127 0.34 26.17 -5.93
CA GLU A 127 0.98 24.87 -6.16
C GLU A 127 1.76 24.37 -4.95
N LEU A 128 2.54 25.24 -4.30
CA LEU A 128 3.29 24.87 -3.10
C LEU A 128 2.37 24.44 -1.95
N ILE A 129 1.21 25.09 -1.82
CA ILE A 129 0.19 24.73 -0.81
C ILE A 129 -0.43 23.37 -1.13
N GLU A 130 -0.83 23.13 -2.38
CA GLU A 130 -1.40 21.84 -2.81
C GLU A 130 -0.39 20.69 -2.63
N GLU A 131 0.87 20.90 -3.03
CA GLU A 131 1.94 19.93 -2.82
C GLU A 131 2.19 19.67 -1.33
N SER A 132 2.22 20.71 -0.48
CA SER A 132 2.37 20.55 0.97
C SER A 132 1.20 19.78 1.60
N ALA A 133 -0.04 20.01 1.15
CA ALA A 133 -1.20 19.27 1.62
C ALA A 133 -1.13 17.80 1.21
N SER A 134 -0.70 17.52 -0.04
CA SER A 134 -0.51 16.15 -0.53
C SER A 134 0.55 15.38 0.26
N ILE A 135 1.66 16.04 0.62
CA ILE A 135 2.71 15.44 1.46
C ILE A 135 2.19 15.15 2.87
N THR A 136 1.43 16.08 3.45
CA THR A 136 0.85 15.90 4.78
C THR A 136 -0.10 14.70 4.80
N LEU A 137 -0.93 14.54 3.76
CA LEU A 137 -1.79 13.37 3.59
C LEU A 137 -0.97 12.08 3.43
N GLU A 138 0.04 12.08 2.56
CA GLU A 138 0.93 10.93 2.33
C GLU A 138 1.60 10.47 3.64
N GLU A 139 2.14 11.39 4.43
CA GLU A 139 2.76 11.10 5.72
C GLU A 139 1.74 10.54 6.73
N ALA A 140 0.54 11.11 6.77
CA ALA A 140 -0.53 10.63 7.65
C ALA A 140 -1.01 9.22 7.27
N GLU A 141 -1.16 8.92 5.98
CA GLU A 141 -1.50 7.59 5.47
C GLU A 141 -0.42 6.56 5.82
N GLU A 142 0.85 6.92 5.66
CA GLU A 142 2.00 6.08 6.02
C GLU A 142 2.02 5.73 7.50
N MET A 143 1.87 6.74 8.37
CA MET A 143 1.82 6.57 9.82
C MET A 143 0.63 5.69 10.22
N ALA A 144 -0.56 6.00 9.72
CA ALA A 144 -1.76 5.24 10.00
C ALA A 144 -1.61 3.78 9.56
N TRP A 145 -1.08 3.54 8.35
CA TRP A 145 -0.87 2.18 7.84
C TRP A 145 0.14 1.40 8.69
N ALA A 146 1.26 2.02 9.07
CA ALA A 146 2.27 1.40 9.92
C ALA A 146 1.70 0.96 11.28
N GLU A 147 0.88 1.81 11.92
CA GLU A 147 0.22 1.46 13.19
C GLU A 147 -0.79 0.32 13.02
N ILE A 148 -1.62 0.37 11.97
CA ILE A 148 -2.61 -0.67 11.68
C ILE A 148 -1.92 -2.02 11.44
N GLU A 149 -0.87 -2.04 10.63
CA GLU A 149 -0.13 -3.25 10.32
C GLU A 149 0.53 -3.85 11.56
N ALA A 150 1.17 -3.02 12.39
CA ALA A 150 1.76 -3.45 13.66
C ALA A 150 0.69 -4.01 14.61
N TYR A 151 -0.47 -3.36 14.69
CA TYR A 151 -1.59 -3.82 15.51
C TYR A 151 -2.11 -5.20 15.06
N LEU A 152 -2.33 -5.39 13.75
CA LEU A 152 -2.75 -6.67 13.18
C LEU A 152 -1.69 -7.77 13.38
N ALA A 153 -0.41 -7.43 13.26
CA ALA A 153 0.69 -8.36 13.48
C ALA A 153 0.79 -8.81 14.95
N ALA A 154 0.43 -7.94 15.90
CA ALA A 154 0.44 -8.23 17.34
C ALA A 154 -0.82 -8.96 17.83
N MET A 155 -1.95 -8.81 17.14
CA MET A 155 -3.25 -9.41 17.51
C MET A 155 -3.18 -10.93 17.73
N PRO A 156 -3.73 -11.52 18.79
CA PRO A 156 -3.71 -12.97 18.99
C PRO A 156 -4.28 -13.75 17.77
N PRO A 157 -3.73 -14.91 17.40
CA PRO A 157 -4.16 -15.64 16.19
C PRO A 157 -5.67 -15.92 16.12
N TYR A 158 -6.28 -16.32 17.25
CA TYR A 158 -7.72 -16.59 17.32
C TYR A 158 -8.56 -15.32 17.26
N ASP A 159 -8.08 -14.21 17.81
CA ASP A 159 -8.74 -12.91 17.67
C ASP A 159 -8.71 -12.43 16.21
N PHE A 160 -7.61 -12.68 15.50
CA PHE A 160 -7.48 -12.38 14.08
C PHE A 160 -8.40 -13.26 13.21
N GLN A 161 -8.57 -14.54 13.57
CA GLN A 161 -9.56 -15.41 12.94
C GLN A 161 -10.98 -14.89 13.15
N GLU A 162 -11.33 -14.48 14.38
CA GLU A 162 -12.64 -13.88 14.69
C GLU A 162 -12.83 -12.50 14.02
N LEU A 163 -11.77 -11.73 13.82
CA LEU A 163 -11.80 -10.49 13.06
C LEU A 163 -12.25 -10.76 11.62
N VAL A 164 -11.65 -11.74 10.94
CA VAL A 164 -12.04 -12.15 9.58
C VAL A 164 -13.46 -12.69 9.55
N ALA A 165 -13.87 -13.51 10.54
CA ALA A 165 -15.24 -13.99 10.64
C ALA A 165 -16.25 -12.84 10.80
N SER A 166 -15.93 -11.85 11.64
CA SER A 166 -16.77 -10.67 11.85
C SER A 166 -16.89 -9.82 10.59
N LEU A 167 -15.81 -9.67 9.82
CA LEU A 167 -15.86 -9.02 8.51
C LEU A 167 -16.82 -9.74 7.56
N LEU A 168 -16.72 -11.08 7.46
CA LEU A 168 -17.61 -11.86 6.58
C LEU A 168 -19.09 -11.69 6.97
N ARG A 169 -19.40 -11.67 8.27
CA ARG A 169 -20.75 -11.37 8.78
C ARG A 169 -21.22 -9.98 8.35
N ALA A 170 -20.37 -8.96 8.49
CA ALA A 170 -20.69 -7.58 8.09
C ALA A 170 -20.85 -7.41 6.56
N MET A 171 -20.18 -8.26 5.77
CA MET A 171 -20.37 -8.35 4.32
C MET A 171 -21.65 -9.11 3.91
N GLY A 172 -22.40 -9.66 4.86
CA GLY A 172 -23.65 -10.39 4.62
C GLY A 172 -23.51 -11.91 4.48
N TYR A 173 -22.31 -12.46 4.64
CA TYR A 173 -22.12 -13.91 4.65
C TYR A 173 -22.51 -14.51 6.00
N HIS A 174 -23.02 -15.75 5.96
CA HIS A 174 -23.36 -16.51 7.15
C HIS A 174 -22.19 -17.39 7.56
N VAL A 175 -21.46 -16.98 8.61
CA VAL A 175 -20.41 -17.78 9.22
C VAL A 175 -21.02 -18.89 10.05
N ALA A 176 -20.91 -20.14 9.56
CA ALA A 176 -21.50 -21.31 10.21
C ALA A 176 -20.54 -21.98 11.19
N TRP A 177 -19.23 -21.85 10.97
CA TRP A 177 -18.23 -22.48 11.81
C TRP A 177 -16.92 -21.69 11.78
N VAL A 178 -16.30 -21.59 12.95
CA VAL A 178 -14.98 -21.02 13.18
C VAL A 178 -14.18 -22.06 13.96
N ALA A 179 -12.95 -22.35 13.53
CA ALA A 179 -12.15 -23.43 14.08
C ALA A 179 -11.78 -23.17 15.55
N PRO A 180 -11.93 -24.16 16.45
CA PRO A 180 -11.46 -24.04 17.82
C PRO A 180 -9.93 -24.10 17.87
N PRO A 181 -9.29 -23.68 18.97
CA PRO A 181 -7.84 -23.79 19.12
C PRO A 181 -7.30 -25.20 18.89
N GLY A 182 -6.43 -25.39 17.89
CA GLY A 182 -5.85 -26.70 17.60
C GLY A 182 -5.19 -26.86 16.24
N LYS A 183 -4.97 -28.12 15.85
CA LYS A 183 -4.54 -28.47 14.48
C LYS A 183 -5.75 -28.40 13.56
N ASP A 184 -5.89 -27.27 12.90
CA ASP A 184 -6.96 -27.07 11.94
C ASP A 184 -6.53 -27.66 10.60
N GLY A 185 -7.36 -28.52 10.02
CA GLY A 185 -7.08 -29.30 8.80
C GLY A 185 -6.98 -28.46 7.52
N GLY A 186 -6.46 -27.23 7.62
CA GLY A 186 -6.32 -26.27 6.52
C GLY A 186 -7.56 -25.43 6.25
N THR A 187 -8.51 -25.34 7.20
CA THR A 187 -9.69 -24.45 7.11
C THR A 187 -10.00 -23.90 8.48
N ASP A 188 -10.06 -22.57 8.57
CA ASP A 188 -10.23 -21.83 9.82
C ASP A 188 -11.66 -21.29 9.97
N ILE A 189 -12.34 -20.99 8.85
CA ILE A 189 -13.73 -20.51 8.84
C ILE A 189 -14.50 -21.18 7.70
N ILE A 190 -15.76 -21.53 7.96
CA ILE A 190 -16.72 -21.94 6.94
C ILE A 190 -17.90 -20.96 6.94
N ALA A 191 -18.20 -20.41 5.77
CA ALA A 191 -19.28 -19.48 5.56
C ALA A 191 -20.15 -19.85 4.35
N TYR A 192 -21.35 -19.28 4.29
CA TYR A 192 -22.34 -19.49 3.25
C TYR A 192 -22.99 -18.17 2.83
N ASN A 193 -23.68 -18.18 1.68
CA ASN A 193 -24.50 -17.04 1.23
C ASN A 193 -25.86 -16.96 1.92
N ASP A 194 -26.27 -18.03 2.61
CA ASP A 194 -27.55 -18.11 3.31
C ASP A 194 -27.39 -18.84 4.65
N PRO A 195 -28.26 -18.57 5.64
CA PRO A 195 -28.18 -19.18 6.97
C PRO A 195 -28.26 -20.71 7.00
N LEU A 196 -28.87 -21.32 5.98
CA LEU A 196 -29.10 -22.77 5.94
C LEU A 196 -28.05 -23.50 5.08
N GLY A 197 -27.14 -22.77 4.41
CA GLY A 197 -26.16 -23.33 3.50
C GLY A 197 -26.77 -24.06 2.29
N THR A 198 -27.99 -23.69 1.91
CA THR A 198 -28.73 -24.34 0.83
C THR A 198 -28.33 -23.83 -0.54
N ARG A 199 -27.73 -22.64 -0.62
CA ARG A 199 -27.29 -22.02 -1.86
C ARG A 199 -25.77 -22.12 -1.97
N PRO A 200 -25.24 -22.73 -3.05
CA PRO A 200 -23.81 -22.68 -3.31
C PRO A 200 -23.36 -21.23 -3.61
N PRO A 201 -22.06 -20.95 -3.53
CA PRO A 201 -21.00 -21.82 -3.01
C PRO A 201 -20.93 -21.87 -1.47
N ARG A 202 -20.35 -22.96 -0.95
CA ARG A 202 -19.77 -22.98 0.40
C ARG A 202 -18.41 -22.28 0.34
N ILE A 203 -18.16 -21.38 1.27
CA ILE A 203 -16.93 -20.59 1.35
C ILE A 203 -16.06 -21.19 2.45
N LYS A 204 -14.86 -21.65 2.09
CA LYS A 204 -13.83 -22.07 3.05
C LYS A 204 -12.78 -20.99 3.13
N VAL A 205 -12.38 -20.64 4.34
CA VAL A 205 -11.39 -19.60 4.60
C VAL A 205 -10.19 -20.18 5.31
N GLN A 206 -9.00 -19.81 4.87
CA GLN A 206 -7.77 -19.99 5.63
C GLN A 206 -7.19 -18.62 5.99
N VAL A 207 -6.79 -18.47 7.24
CA VAL A 207 -6.32 -17.23 7.86
C VAL A 207 -4.90 -17.43 8.36
N LYS A 208 -3.98 -16.57 7.91
CA LYS A 208 -2.59 -16.54 8.36
C LYS A 208 -2.24 -15.14 8.86
N ARG A 209 -2.02 -14.99 10.17
CA ARG A 209 -1.50 -13.77 10.81
C ARG A 209 0.02 -13.67 10.67
N ASN A 210 0.54 -13.93 9.48
CA ASN A 210 1.96 -14.14 9.21
C ASN A 210 2.70 -12.86 8.77
N ALA A 211 2.36 -11.71 9.35
CA ALA A 211 2.86 -10.39 8.92
C ALA A 211 4.40 -10.32 8.82
N ASN A 212 5.11 -10.91 9.78
CA ASN A 212 6.59 -10.93 9.86
C ASN A 212 7.20 -12.21 9.27
N SER A 213 6.54 -12.82 8.29
CA SER A 213 6.98 -14.06 7.64
C SER A 213 7.01 -13.88 6.13
N PRO A 214 7.69 -14.76 5.38
CA PRO A 214 7.63 -14.73 3.92
C PRO A 214 6.20 -14.70 3.40
N ARG A 215 6.02 -14.06 2.24
CA ARG A 215 4.76 -14.08 1.48
C ARG A 215 4.36 -15.53 1.20
N ILE A 216 3.06 -15.79 1.14
CA ILE A 216 2.56 -17.12 0.77
C ILE A 216 2.96 -17.41 -0.67
N ASP A 217 3.68 -18.51 -0.85
CA ASP A 217 4.13 -19.01 -2.15
C ASP A 217 3.09 -19.94 -2.79
N VAL A 218 3.41 -20.42 -3.99
CA VAL A 218 2.56 -21.36 -4.74
C VAL A 218 2.32 -22.65 -3.95
N THR A 219 3.30 -23.12 -3.18
CA THR A 219 3.19 -24.34 -2.36
C THR A 219 2.17 -24.18 -1.25
N GLY A 220 2.23 -23.08 -0.50
CA GLY A 220 1.28 -22.72 0.54
C GLY A 220 -0.13 -22.55 -0.03
N LEU A 221 -0.24 -21.86 -1.17
CA LEU A 221 -1.52 -21.72 -1.87
C LEU A 221 -2.09 -23.09 -2.24
N ARG A 222 -1.35 -23.93 -2.97
CA ARG A 222 -1.82 -25.26 -3.43
C ARG A 222 -2.24 -26.18 -2.28
N SER A 223 -1.58 -26.06 -1.14
CA SER A 223 -1.94 -26.78 0.08
C SER A 223 -3.34 -26.40 0.57
N PHE A 224 -3.69 -25.11 0.53
CA PHE A 224 -5.07 -24.65 0.80
C PHE A 224 -6.05 -25.15 -0.28
N MET A 225 -5.66 -25.05 -1.55
CA MET A 225 -6.50 -25.50 -2.67
C MET A 225 -6.93 -26.96 -2.54
N ALA A 226 -6.04 -27.81 -2.03
CA ALA A 226 -6.28 -29.24 -1.85
C ALA A 226 -7.42 -29.54 -0.84
N VAL A 227 -7.68 -28.61 0.09
CA VAL A 227 -8.74 -28.74 1.10
C VAL A 227 -10.12 -28.33 0.55
N LEU A 228 -10.16 -27.62 -0.58
CA LEU A 228 -11.40 -27.22 -1.24
C LEU A 228 -12.06 -28.43 -1.93
N GLY A 229 -13.33 -28.65 -1.65
CA GLY A 229 -14.17 -29.63 -2.34
C GLY A 229 -14.71 -29.09 -3.66
N GLU A 230 -15.43 -29.94 -4.39
CA GLU A 230 -16.15 -29.51 -5.59
C GLU A 230 -17.23 -28.48 -5.26
N GLY A 231 -17.25 -27.36 -5.99
CA GLY A 231 -18.19 -26.25 -5.75
C GLY A 231 -17.85 -25.32 -4.58
N ASP A 232 -16.79 -25.61 -3.81
CA ASP A 232 -16.30 -24.69 -2.79
C ASP A 232 -15.62 -23.47 -3.42
N VAL A 233 -15.76 -22.31 -2.77
CA VAL A 233 -14.93 -21.13 -3.01
C VAL A 233 -13.93 -21.01 -1.88
N GLY A 234 -12.66 -20.77 -2.23
CA GLY A 234 -11.60 -20.53 -1.27
C GLY A 234 -11.40 -19.04 -1.01
N LEU A 235 -11.16 -18.68 0.24
CA LEU A 235 -10.69 -17.38 0.65
C LEU A 235 -9.40 -17.54 1.46
N TYR A 236 -8.29 -17.05 0.95
CA TYR A 236 -7.02 -17.10 1.67
C TYR A 236 -6.68 -15.70 2.16
N VAL A 237 -6.73 -15.51 3.48
CA VAL A 237 -6.32 -14.27 4.16
C VAL A 237 -4.89 -14.42 4.70
N ALA A 238 -3.96 -13.56 4.31
CA ALA A 238 -2.57 -13.58 4.79
C ALA A 238 -2.01 -12.17 4.98
N LEU A 239 -1.53 -11.83 6.19
CA LEU A 239 -0.99 -10.50 6.46
C LEU A 239 0.31 -10.22 5.70
N SER A 240 1.16 -11.21 5.45
CA SER A 240 2.35 -10.99 4.60
C SER A 240 2.03 -10.82 3.12
N GLY A 241 0.81 -11.17 2.70
CA GLY A 241 0.41 -11.23 1.29
C GLY A 241 0.95 -12.46 0.56
N PHE A 242 0.95 -12.38 -0.77
CA PHE A 242 1.14 -13.51 -1.69
C PHE A 242 2.21 -13.19 -2.74
N THR A 243 3.03 -14.17 -3.12
CA THR A 243 4.00 -13.96 -4.21
C THR A 243 3.28 -13.74 -5.55
N LYS A 244 3.96 -13.11 -6.52
CA LYS A 244 3.42 -12.93 -7.88
C LYS A 244 2.99 -14.25 -8.53
N ASP A 245 3.79 -15.30 -8.33
CA ASP A 245 3.46 -16.64 -8.83
C ASP A 245 2.23 -17.24 -8.15
N ALA A 246 2.05 -17.02 -6.83
CA ALA A 246 0.86 -17.46 -6.12
C ALA A 246 -0.40 -16.71 -6.59
N ASP A 247 -0.29 -15.39 -6.81
CA ASP A 247 -1.38 -14.59 -7.37
C ASP A 247 -1.75 -15.06 -8.80
N PHE A 248 -0.74 -15.33 -9.63
CA PHE A 248 -0.95 -15.87 -10.98
C PHE A 248 -1.64 -17.24 -10.95
N GLU A 249 -1.18 -18.16 -10.09
CA GLU A 249 -1.78 -19.49 -9.92
C GLU A 249 -3.25 -19.39 -9.45
N ALA A 250 -3.55 -18.51 -8.49
CA ALA A 250 -4.92 -18.30 -8.01
C ALA A 250 -5.86 -17.85 -9.13
N ARG A 251 -5.40 -16.96 -10.03
CA ARG A 251 -6.17 -16.47 -11.19
C ARG A 251 -6.38 -17.53 -12.27
N GLN A 252 -5.42 -18.41 -12.49
CA GLN A 252 -5.50 -19.48 -13.49
C GLN A 252 -6.32 -20.68 -13.01
N SER A 253 -6.53 -20.82 -11.71
CA SER A 253 -7.19 -22.00 -11.16
C SER A 253 -8.66 -22.11 -11.57
N HIS A 254 -9.08 -23.33 -11.92
CA HIS A 254 -10.49 -23.67 -12.05
C HIS A 254 -11.24 -23.64 -10.71
N ARG A 255 -10.52 -23.78 -9.59
CA ARG A 255 -11.08 -23.61 -8.25
C ARG A 255 -11.08 -22.12 -7.93
N ARG A 256 -12.27 -21.54 -7.72
CA ARG A 256 -12.43 -20.10 -7.45
C ARG A 256 -11.82 -19.77 -6.09
N ILE A 257 -10.67 -19.08 -6.09
CA ILE A 257 -9.97 -18.67 -4.87
C ILE A 257 -9.71 -17.17 -4.92
N ASN A 258 -10.01 -16.50 -3.82
CA ASN A 258 -9.71 -15.09 -3.63
C ASN A 258 -8.60 -14.95 -2.57
N LEU A 259 -7.64 -14.08 -2.86
CA LEU A 259 -6.53 -13.76 -1.98
C LEU A 259 -6.80 -12.41 -1.32
N ILE A 260 -6.70 -12.34 0.01
CA ILE A 260 -6.85 -11.11 0.78
C ILE A 260 -5.57 -10.89 1.58
N ASP A 261 -4.85 -9.84 1.24
CA ASP A 261 -3.73 -9.37 2.04
C ASP A 261 -4.19 -8.38 3.13
N ALA A 262 -3.25 -7.89 3.95
CA ALA A 262 -3.55 -6.91 4.99
C ALA A 262 -4.26 -5.67 4.45
N ARG A 263 -3.83 -5.15 3.28
CA ARG A 263 -4.38 -3.93 2.68
C ARG A 263 -5.82 -4.14 2.27
N LYS A 264 -6.11 -5.24 1.56
CA LYS A 264 -7.48 -5.56 1.14
C LYS A 264 -8.38 -5.87 2.32
N LEU A 265 -7.86 -6.51 3.36
CA LEU A 265 -8.58 -6.77 4.61
C LEU A 265 -9.05 -5.45 5.25
N VAL A 266 -8.15 -4.48 5.39
CA VAL A 266 -8.46 -3.17 5.99
C VAL A 266 -9.42 -2.36 5.10
N GLU A 267 -9.25 -2.41 3.78
CA GLU A 267 -10.18 -1.77 2.83
C GLU A 267 -11.61 -2.34 2.96
N LEU A 268 -11.76 -3.67 3.01
CA LEU A 268 -13.05 -4.31 3.23
C LEU A 268 -13.62 -3.97 4.61
N TRP A 269 -12.77 -3.94 5.63
CA TRP A 269 -13.16 -3.58 7.00
C TRP A 269 -13.73 -2.16 7.09
N THR A 270 -13.05 -1.18 6.47
CA THR A 270 -13.52 0.21 6.47
C THR A 270 -14.77 0.39 5.60
N THR A 271 -14.85 -0.32 4.47
CA THR A 271 -16.04 -0.31 3.59
C THR A 271 -17.28 -0.82 4.30
N HIS A 272 -17.15 -1.87 5.11
CA HIS A 272 -18.26 -2.50 5.84
C HIS A 272 -18.33 -2.06 7.32
N TYR A 273 -17.65 -0.97 7.69
CA TYR A 273 -17.48 -0.58 9.09
C TYR A 273 -18.82 -0.32 9.82
N SER A 274 -19.79 0.23 9.09
CA SER A 274 -21.15 0.50 9.59
C SER A 274 -21.97 -0.77 9.88
N GLN A 275 -21.64 -1.89 9.24
CA GLN A 275 -22.34 -3.17 9.40
C GLN A 275 -21.70 -4.06 10.48
N LEU A 276 -20.52 -3.68 10.99
CA LEU A 276 -19.85 -4.40 12.08
C LEU A 276 -20.63 -4.25 13.39
N GLU A 277 -20.58 -5.29 14.22
CA GLU A 277 -21.03 -5.22 15.62
C GLU A 277 -20.02 -4.41 16.46
N ASP A 278 -20.46 -3.90 17.63
CA ASP A 278 -19.59 -3.17 18.54
C ASP A 278 -18.36 -3.97 18.98
N THR A 279 -18.55 -5.27 19.24
CA THR A 279 -17.44 -6.15 19.63
C THR A 279 -16.44 -6.33 18.50
N ALA A 280 -16.89 -6.31 17.24
CA ALA A 280 -16.02 -6.38 16.07
C ALA A 280 -15.26 -5.06 15.89
N ARG A 281 -15.94 -3.91 15.98
CA ARG A 281 -15.30 -2.59 15.97
C ARG A 281 -14.24 -2.43 17.06
N ALA A 282 -14.49 -2.98 18.25
CA ALA A 282 -13.53 -2.97 19.35
C ALA A 282 -12.26 -3.78 19.06
N ARG A 283 -12.31 -4.81 18.20
CA ARG A 283 -11.14 -5.62 17.80
C ARG A 283 -10.24 -4.93 16.79
N LEU A 284 -10.76 -4.04 15.96
CA LEU A 284 -9.96 -3.19 15.06
C LEU A 284 -10.54 -1.77 15.06
N PRO A 285 -10.19 -0.96 16.08
CA PRO A 285 -10.85 0.30 16.37
C PRO A 285 -10.32 1.45 15.50
N LEU A 286 -10.60 1.39 14.20
CA LEU A 286 -10.25 2.45 13.26
C LEU A 286 -11.17 3.65 13.43
N LYS A 287 -10.62 4.86 13.27
CA LYS A 287 -11.37 6.13 13.29
C LYS A 287 -11.12 6.91 12.01
N PRO A 288 -12.17 7.41 11.32
CA PRO A 288 -11.98 8.26 10.15
C PRO A 288 -11.46 9.64 10.55
N VAL A 289 -10.52 10.17 9.76
CA VAL A 289 -10.00 11.53 9.85
C VAL A 289 -10.00 12.12 8.44
N TRP A 290 -10.30 13.40 8.31
CA TRP A 290 -10.39 14.09 7.02
C TRP A 290 -9.19 15.01 6.85
N PHE A 291 -8.53 14.92 5.68
CA PHE A 291 -7.43 15.79 5.27
C PHE A 291 -7.85 16.57 4.02
N LEU A 292 -7.23 17.73 3.82
CA LEU A 292 -7.30 18.42 2.54
C LEU A 292 -6.46 17.64 1.53
N ALA A 293 -7.08 17.12 0.48
CA ALA A 293 -6.39 16.50 -0.64
C ALA A 293 -5.93 17.58 -1.63
N GLY A 294 -4.71 17.42 -2.19
CA GLY A 294 -4.29 18.16 -3.38
C GLY A 294 -5.12 17.75 -4.60
N LYS A 295 -5.12 18.55 -5.66
CA LYS A 295 -5.79 18.18 -6.92
C LYS A 295 -5.08 16.98 -7.57
N GLU A 296 -5.84 15.97 -7.99
CA GLU A 296 -5.32 14.74 -8.63
C GLU A 296 -4.91 14.93 -10.10
#